data_AF-A0A497M039-F1
#
_entry.id   AF-A0A497M039-F1
#
_cell.length_a   1.000
_cell.length_b   1.000
_cell.length_c   1.000
_cell.angle_alpha   90.00
_cell.angle_beta   90.00
_cell.angle_gamma   90.00
#
_symmetry.space_group_name_H-M   'P 1'
#
loop_
_entity.id
_entity.type
_entity.pdbx_description
1 polymer ?
#
loop_
_entity_poly.entity_id
_entity_poly.type
_entity_poly.pdbx_seq_one_letter_code
_entity_poly.pdbx_strand_id
1 'polypeptide(L)'
;MKVSRVSVRRIYNLRQYESLHVEFSVELEEGENPSAIVLKLHQEIWEMEKTIGLFEEAKNKYDELIDLVEGQRYRSRYSEYVDLFHEYKEKTKKILDEKLKTLGCLEKIDMTNIEALTACMEEYNIKTLQDLVGRKEKIKEQIKEIEEHLKRIEKTEIIYREFKKKFDMDIEATSKLFERQEYSRAREMLERIIEKTEEMHKMIKECNPEKYKYSWQ
;
A
#
# COMPACT_ATOMS: atom_id res chain seq x y z
N MET A 1 9.79 64.89 8.49
CA MET A 1 10.11 63.76 9.39
C MET A 1 10.91 62.76 8.59
N LYS A 2 12.14 62.41 9.04
CA LYS A 2 12.95 61.36 8.41
C LYS A 2 12.43 60.03 8.98
N VAL A 3 11.79 59.22 8.15
CA VAL A 3 11.35 57.87 8.55
C VAL A 3 12.62 57.03 8.62
N SER A 4 12.96 56.50 9.80
CA SER A 4 14.19 55.71 10.03
C SER A 4 13.94 54.21 10.15
N ARG A 5 12.67 53.81 10.36
CA ARG A 5 12.28 52.41 10.52
C ARG A 5 10.86 52.18 10.02
N VAL A 6 10.66 51.07 9.35
CA VAL A 6 9.35 50.58 8.92
C VAL A 6 9.13 49.21 9.56
N SER A 7 7.90 48.95 10.00
CA SER A 7 7.52 47.66 10.57
C SER A 7 6.21 47.17 10.00
N VAL A 8 6.15 45.90 9.65
CA VAL A 8 4.92 45.18 9.28
C VAL A 8 4.59 44.21 10.40
N ARG A 9 3.39 44.32 10.97
CA ARG A 9 2.90 43.39 12.00
C ARG A 9 1.88 42.43 11.40
N ARG A 10 2.12 41.12 11.55
CA ARG A 10 1.15 40.06 11.27
C ARG A 10 0.50 39.61 12.56
N ILE A 11 -0.81 39.36 12.50
CA ILE A 11 -1.61 38.88 13.63
C ILE A 11 -2.23 37.56 13.20
N TYR A 12 -1.79 36.47 13.81
CA TYR A 12 -2.32 35.12 13.60
C TYR A 12 -3.27 34.78 14.74
N ASN A 13 -4.54 34.54 14.43
CA ASN A 13 -5.52 34.11 15.43
C ASN A 13 -5.42 32.59 15.56
N LEU A 14 -4.88 32.11 16.70
CA LEU A 14 -4.63 30.69 16.92
C LEU A 14 -5.89 29.99 17.45
N ARG A 15 -6.64 30.64 18.36
CA ARG A 15 -7.89 30.15 18.95
C ARG A 15 -8.81 31.32 19.28
N GLN A 16 -10.03 31.03 19.72
CA GLN A 16 -10.89 32.03 20.35
C GLN A 16 -10.10 32.68 21.51
N TYR A 17 -9.80 33.97 21.37
CA TYR A 17 -9.04 34.80 22.32
C TYR A 17 -7.51 34.59 22.41
N GLU A 18 -6.91 33.77 21.54
CA GLU A 18 -5.44 33.64 21.46
C GLU A 18 -4.94 34.17 20.11
N SER A 19 -4.07 35.19 20.14
CA SER A 19 -3.44 35.74 18.94
C SER A 19 -1.93 35.82 19.10
N LEU A 20 -1.21 35.39 18.07
CA LEU A 20 0.23 35.54 17.93
C LEU A 20 0.52 36.77 17.07
N HIS A 21 1.30 37.70 17.60
CA HIS A 21 1.69 38.93 16.93
C HIS A 21 3.16 38.82 16.55
N VAL A 22 3.45 38.84 15.25
CA VAL A 22 4.82 38.81 14.73
C VAL A 22 5.10 40.15 14.05
N GLU A 23 6.13 40.84 14.52
CA GLU A 23 6.55 42.13 13.97
C GLU A 23 7.85 41.97 13.18
N PHE A 24 7.81 42.34 11.91
CA PHE A 24 8.95 42.40 11.01
C PHE A 24 9.36 43.85 10.87
N SER A 25 10.61 44.18 11.22
CA SER A 25 11.09 45.56 11.19
C SER A 25 12.35 45.69 10.34
N VAL A 26 12.42 46.78 9.57
CA VAL A 26 13.53 47.10 8.67
C VAL A 26 13.95 48.55 8.93
N GLU A 27 15.25 48.75 9.09
CA GLU A 27 15.86 50.08 9.14
C GLU A 27 15.96 50.65 7.72
N LEU A 28 15.64 51.94 7.58
CA LEU A 28 15.64 52.62 6.29
C LEU A 28 16.96 53.39 6.07
N GLU A 29 17.57 53.20 4.91
CA GLU A 29 18.69 54.01 4.45
C GLU A 29 18.23 55.34 3.84
N GLU A 30 19.14 56.30 3.72
CA GLU A 30 18.83 57.64 3.23
C GLU A 30 18.51 57.63 1.72
N GLY A 31 17.28 58.03 1.37
CA GLY A 31 16.80 58.04 -0.02
C GLY A 31 15.95 56.83 -0.41
N GLU A 32 15.81 55.83 0.48
CA GLU A 32 14.91 54.70 0.23
C GLU A 32 13.43 55.10 0.30
N ASN A 33 12.61 54.46 -0.53
CA ASN A 33 11.16 54.68 -0.54
C ASN A 33 10.47 53.77 0.48
N PRO A 34 9.90 54.31 1.59
CA PRO A 34 9.29 53.50 2.63
C PRO A 34 8.14 52.61 2.11
N SER A 35 7.35 53.11 1.16
CA SER A 35 6.22 52.36 0.58
C SER A 35 6.69 51.14 -0.22
N ALA A 36 7.80 51.26 -0.94
CA ALA A 36 8.38 50.14 -1.68
C ALA A 36 8.90 49.05 -0.72
N ILE A 37 9.48 49.46 0.41
CA ILE A 37 9.97 48.55 1.45
C ILE A 37 8.83 47.84 2.17
N VAL A 38 7.73 48.53 2.48
CA VAL A 38 6.51 47.89 3.01
C VAL A 38 5.99 46.81 2.04
N LEU A 39 5.92 47.11 0.74
CA LEU A 39 5.45 46.16 -0.26
C LEU A 39 6.36 44.93 -0.36
N LYS A 40 7.69 45.14 -0.36
CA LYS A 40 8.68 44.06 -0.36
C LYS A 40 8.55 43.18 0.89
N LEU A 41 8.44 43.77 2.07
CA LEU A 41 8.20 43.04 3.32
C LEU A 41 6.91 42.22 3.26
N HIS A 42 5.83 42.78 2.72
CA HIS A 42 4.59 42.02 2.56
C HIS A 42 4.76 40.81 1.64
N GLN A 43 5.51 40.93 0.55
CA GLN A 43 5.79 39.81 -0.36
C GLN A 43 6.65 38.74 0.30
N GLU A 44 7.72 39.13 1.00
CA GLU A 44 8.59 38.18 1.70
C GLU A 44 7.83 37.41 2.78
N ILE A 45 7.02 38.10 3.59
CA ILE A 45 6.18 37.47 4.61
C ILE A 45 5.20 36.48 3.96
N TRP A 46 4.58 36.86 2.84
CA TRP A 46 3.66 35.99 2.12
C TRP A 46 4.33 34.72 1.60
N GLU A 47 5.53 34.83 1.02
CA GLU A 47 6.29 33.67 0.55
C GLU A 47 6.74 32.77 1.71
N MET A 48 7.10 33.34 2.87
CA MET A 48 7.37 32.58 4.09
C MET A 48 6.14 31.81 4.56
N GLU A 49 4.98 32.47 4.66
CA GLU A 49 3.72 31.84 5.06
C GLU A 49 3.34 30.69 4.13
N LYS A 50 3.47 30.89 2.82
CA LYS A 50 3.24 29.85 1.81
C LYS A 50 4.19 28.67 1.99
N THR A 51 5.47 28.94 2.27
CA THR A 51 6.49 27.91 2.50
C THR A 51 6.19 27.10 3.76
N ILE A 52 5.75 27.75 4.84
CA ILE A 52 5.29 27.08 6.07
C ILE A 52 4.09 26.19 5.79
N GLY A 53 3.09 26.68 5.03
CA GLY A 53 1.94 25.88 4.64
C GLY A 53 2.33 24.62 3.87
N LEU A 54 3.25 24.74 2.91
CA LEU A 54 3.77 23.58 2.17
C LEU A 54 4.54 22.60 3.07
N PHE A 55 5.30 23.11 4.04
CA PHE A 55 5.97 22.27 5.04
C PHE A 55 4.96 21.48 5.88
N GLU A 56 3.90 22.13 6.36
CA GLU A 56 2.85 21.49 7.14
C GLU A 56 2.11 20.41 6.34
N GLU A 57 1.78 20.69 5.08
CA GLU A 57 1.19 19.70 4.18
C GLU A 57 2.11 18.49 3.97
N ALA A 58 3.39 18.72 3.69
CA ALA A 58 4.37 17.66 3.49
C ALA A 58 4.57 16.84 4.77
N LYS A 59 4.61 17.49 5.93
CA LYS A 59 4.67 16.83 7.24
C LYS A 59 3.44 15.96 7.49
N ASN A 60 2.23 16.47 7.24
CA ASN A 60 1.01 15.70 7.40
C ASN A 60 1.01 14.43 6.53
N LYS A 61 1.54 14.51 5.30
CA LYS A 61 1.74 13.33 4.45
C LYS A 61 2.79 12.37 4.97
N TYR A 62 3.84 12.87 5.59
CA TYR A 62 4.84 12.02 6.24
C TYR A 62 4.24 11.29 7.45
N ASP A 63 3.45 11.99 8.27
CA ASP A 63 2.74 11.41 9.42
C ASP A 63 1.72 10.34 8.96
N GLU A 64 0.96 10.60 7.89
CA GLU A 64 0.07 9.62 7.25
C GLU A 64 0.82 8.35 6.81
N LEU A 65 2.01 8.52 6.23
CA LEU A 65 2.85 7.40 5.82
C LEU A 65 3.38 6.59 7.01
N ILE A 66 3.80 7.25 8.09
CA ILE A 66 4.19 6.57 9.34
C ILE A 66 3.03 5.75 9.86
N ASP A 67 1.83 6.31 9.92
CA ASP A 67 0.64 5.59 10.40
C ASP A 67 0.30 4.37 9.54
N LEU A 68 0.55 4.43 8.23
CA LEU A 68 0.36 3.31 7.31
C LEU A 68 1.40 2.19 7.50
N VAL A 69 2.65 2.54 7.81
CA VAL A 69 3.76 1.59 7.91
C VAL A 69 3.91 1.02 9.34
N GLU A 70 3.70 1.86 10.35
CA GLU A 70 4.02 1.59 11.76
C GLU A 70 2.81 1.71 12.72
N GLY A 71 1.69 2.27 12.28
CA GLY A 71 0.54 2.60 13.14
C GLY A 71 -0.16 1.40 13.79
N GLN A 72 -0.92 1.64 14.88
CA GLN A 72 -1.59 0.59 15.67
C GLN A 72 -2.61 -0.26 14.88
N ARG A 73 -3.22 0.29 13.83
CA ARG A 73 -4.09 -0.46 12.90
C ARG A 73 -3.31 -1.45 12.01
N TYR A 74 -1.99 -1.25 11.88
CA TYR A 74 -1.11 -1.92 10.92
C TYR A 74 0.25 -2.35 11.49
N ARG A 75 0.37 -2.51 12.82
CA ARG A 75 1.62 -2.89 13.52
C ARG A 75 2.46 -3.83 12.65
N SER A 76 3.63 -3.35 12.19
CA SER A 76 4.76 -4.14 11.70
C SER A 76 4.64 -4.87 10.34
N ARG A 77 3.59 -4.59 9.53
CA ARG A 77 3.39 -5.31 8.25
C ARG A 77 4.53 -5.20 7.22
N TYR A 78 5.26 -4.09 7.19
CA TYR A 78 6.37 -3.90 6.23
C TYR A 78 7.56 -4.84 6.50
N SER A 79 7.70 -5.35 7.72
CA SER A 79 8.67 -6.40 8.05
C SER A 79 8.07 -7.80 7.92
N GLU A 80 6.78 -7.94 8.23
CA GLU A 80 6.07 -9.22 8.29
C GLU A 80 5.57 -9.75 6.94
N TYR A 81 5.57 -8.96 5.85
CA TYR A 81 5.09 -9.47 4.57
C TYR A 81 5.93 -10.62 4.02
N VAL A 82 7.23 -10.65 4.31
CA VAL A 82 8.10 -11.78 3.92
C VAL A 82 7.61 -13.06 4.60
N ASP A 83 7.30 -12.99 5.89
CA ASP A 83 6.77 -14.11 6.65
C ASP A 83 5.37 -14.51 6.16
N LEU A 84 4.53 -13.54 5.79
CA LEU A 84 3.21 -13.78 5.22
C LEU A 84 3.26 -14.49 3.86
N PHE A 85 4.19 -14.12 2.97
CA PHE A 85 4.36 -14.84 1.71
C PHE A 85 4.79 -16.29 1.95
N HIS A 86 5.69 -16.52 2.90
CA HIS A 86 6.08 -17.86 3.28
C HIS A 86 4.90 -18.66 3.85
N GLU A 87 4.14 -18.07 4.78
CA GLU A 87 2.93 -18.67 5.35
C GLU A 87 1.90 -19.02 4.28
N TYR A 88 1.62 -18.10 3.37
CA TYR A 88 0.66 -18.31 2.28
C TYR A 88 1.10 -19.43 1.36
N LYS A 89 2.38 -19.47 0.94
CA LYS A 89 2.90 -20.57 0.12
C LYS A 89 2.79 -21.91 0.84
N GLU A 90 3.19 -21.99 2.12
CA GLU A 90 3.13 -23.22 2.90
C GLU A 90 1.69 -23.73 3.04
N LYS A 91 0.74 -22.84 3.37
CA LYS A 91 -0.68 -23.19 3.44
C LYS A 91 -1.21 -23.67 2.09
N THR A 92 -0.94 -22.94 1.00
CA THR A 92 -1.41 -23.31 -0.34
C THR A 92 -0.78 -24.61 -0.84
N LYS A 93 0.50 -24.87 -0.55
CA LYS A 93 1.16 -26.15 -0.87
C LYS A 93 0.56 -27.33 -0.11
N LYS A 94 0.23 -27.16 1.17
CA LYS A 94 -0.46 -28.21 1.93
C LYS A 94 -1.81 -28.57 1.31
N ILE A 95 -2.60 -27.57 0.90
CA ILE A 95 -3.87 -27.80 0.21
C ILE A 95 -3.63 -28.53 -1.13
N LEU A 96 -2.61 -28.12 -1.89
CA LEU A 96 -2.24 -28.78 -3.15
C LEU A 96 -1.89 -30.26 -2.92
N ASP A 97 -1.06 -30.56 -1.93
CA ASP A 97 -0.63 -31.92 -1.60
C ASP A 97 -1.83 -32.80 -1.19
N GLU A 98 -2.79 -32.26 -0.43
CA GLU A 98 -4.02 -32.97 -0.06
C GLU A 98 -4.89 -33.27 -1.28
N LYS A 99 -5.01 -32.34 -2.23
CA LYS A 99 -5.76 -32.54 -3.48
C LYS A 99 -5.08 -33.54 -4.40
N LEU A 100 -3.75 -33.48 -4.53
CA LEU A 100 -2.96 -34.46 -5.29
C LEU A 100 -3.09 -35.88 -4.71
N LYS A 101 -3.04 -36.03 -3.38
CA LYS A 101 -3.29 -37.31 -2.71
C LYS A 101 -4.69 -37.84 -3.02
N THR A 102 -5.70 -36.97 -2.95
CA THR A 102 -7.09 -37.33 -3.25
C THR A 102 -7.24 -37.76 -4.71
N LEU A 103 -6.66 -37.01 -5.65
CA LEU A 103 -6.65 -37.36 -7.07
C LEU A 103 -5.98 -38.72 -7.30
N GLY A 104 -4.81 -38.96 -6.70
CA GLY A 104 -4.09 -40.23 -6.80
C GLY A 104 -4.88 -41.42 -6.23
N CYS A 105 -5.72 -41.21 -5.20
CA CYS A 105 -6.66 -42.23 -4.73
C CYS A 105 -7.77 -42.50 -5.74
N LEU A 106 -8.33 -41.46 -6.37
CA LEU A 106 -9.38 -41.60 -7.39
C LEU A 106 -8.85 -42.22 -8.70
N GLU A 107 -7.58 -42.00 -9.03
CA GLU A 107 -6.94 -42.59 -10.23
C GLU A 107 -6.66 -44.09 -10.09
N LYS A 108 -6.53 -44.60 -8.86
CA LYS A 108 -6.41 -46.04 -8.59
C LYS A 108 -7.73 -46.79 -8.74
N ILE A 109 -8.85 -46.07 -8.79
CA ILE A 109 -10.15 -46.66 -9.12
C ILE A 109 -10.14 -46.88 -10.63
N ASP A 110 -10.18 -48.14 -11.07
CA ASP A 110 -10.20 -48.50 -12.48
C ASP A 110 -11.57 -48.16 -13.08
N MET A 111 -11.65 -46.98 -13.71
CA MET A 111 -12.86 -46.44 -14.34
C MET A 111 -12.99 -46.87 -15.82
N THR A 112 -12.04 -47.65 -16.34
CA THR A 112 -11.91 -47.97 -17.77
C THR A 112 -13.03 -48.90 -18.27
N ASN A 113 -13.76 -49.54 -17.35
CA ASN A 113 -14.85 -50.47 -17.66
C ASN A 113 -16.26 -49.93 -17.32
N ILE A 114 -16.42 -48.63 -17.04
CA ILE A 114 -17.74 -48.09 -16.66
C ILE A 114 -18.77 -48.27 -17.78
N GLU A 115 -18.40 -48.04 -19.04
CA GLU A 115 -19.30 -48.25 -20.19
C GLU A 115 -19.73 -49.72 -20.33
N ALA A 116 -18.84 -50.67 -20.02
CA ALA A 116 -19.15 -52.11 -20.02
C ALA A 116 -20.01 -52.54 -18.81
N LEU A 117 -19.81 -51.90 -17.64
CA LEU A 117 -20.58 -52.13 -16.42
C LEU A 117 -21.98 -51.52 -16.45
N THR A 118 -22.20 -50.47 -17.27
CA THR A 118 -23.51 -49.81 -17.40
C THR A 118 -24.57 -50.77 -17.99
N ALA A 119 -24.14 -51.79 -18.74
CA ALA A 119 -25.01 -52.85 -19.25
C ALA A 119 -25.34 -53.96 -18.23
N CYS A 120 -24.62 -54.03 -17.10
CA CYS A 120 -24.71 -55.12 -16.11
C CYS A 120 -25.03 -54.67 -14.67
N MET A 121 -25.10 -53.36 -14.38
CA MET A 121 -25.29 -52.83 -13.02
C MET A 121 -26.60 -52.03 -12.85
N GLU A 122 -27.14 -52.06 -11.62
CA GLU A 122 -28.28 -51.23 -11.20
C GLU A 122 -27.98 -49.73 -11.29
N GLU A 123 -29.01 -48.93 -11.57
CA GLU A 123 -28.96 -47.47 -11.81
C GLU A 123 -28.24 -46.67 -10.70
N TYR A 124 -28.32 -47.14 -9.44
CA TYR A 124 -27.62 -46.57 -8.29
C TYR A 124 -26.08 -46.64 -8.40
N ASN A 125 -25.56 -47.73 -8.97
CA ASN A 125 -24.12 -47.94 -9.12
C ASN A 125 -23.54 -47.11 -10.27
N ILE A 126 -24.32 -46.92 -11.34
CA ILE A 126 -23.96 -46.05 -12.47
C ILE A 126 -23.84 -44.60 -12.00
N LYS A 127 -24.81 -44.11 -11.21
CA LYS A 127 -24.78 -42.74 -10.66
C LYS A 127 -23.56 -42.52 -9.75
N THR A 128 -23.24 -43.49 -8.90
CA THR A 128 -22.09 -43.42 -8.01
C THR A 128 -20.77 -43.33 -8.78
N LEU A 129 -20.63 -44.10 -9.87
CA LEU A 129 -19.45 -44.05 -10.74
C LEU A 129 -19.35 -42.71 -11.50
N GLN A 130 -20.47 -42.21 -12.03
CA GLN A 130 -20.51 -40.88 -12.66
C GLN A 130 -20.14 -39.75 -11.69
N ASP A 131 -20.62 -39.83 -10.43
CA ASP A 131 -20.26 -38.88 -9.37
C ASP A 131 -18.75 -38.92 -9.06
N LEU A 132 -18.12 -40.10 -9.11
CA LEU A 132 -16.67 -40.24 -8.92
C LEU A 132 -15.89 -39.64 -10.10
N VAL A 133 -16.33 -39.82 -11.34
CA VAL A 133 -15.74 -39.14 -12.52
C VAL A 133 -15.85 -37.62 -12.36
N GLY A 134 -17.04 -37.12 -12.04
CA GLY A 134 -17.26 -35.68 -11.85
C GLY A 134 -16.41 -35.08 -10.74
N ARG A 135 -16.25 -35.80 -9.62
CA ARG A 135 -15.35 -35.39 -8.53
C ARG A 135 -13.89 -35.36 -8.97
N LYS A 136 -13.45 -36.32 -9.80
CA LYS A 136 -12.08 -36.37 -10.32
C LYS A 136 -11.77 -35.14 -11.18
N GLU A 137 -12.65 -34.78 -12.12
CA GLU A 137 -12.45 -33.60 -12.97
C GLU A 137 -12.48 -32.30 -12.16
N LYS A 138 -13.41 -32.18 -11.20
CA LYS A 138 -13.45 -31.03 -10.28
C LYS A 138 -12.15 -30.87 -9.48
N ILE A 139 -11.57 -31.97 -9.01
CA ILE A 139 -10.30 -31.92 -8.27
C ILE A 139 -9.15 -31.48 -9.17
N LYS A 140 -9.11 -31.90 -10.45
CA LYS A 140 -8.10 -31.43 -11.41
C LYS A 140 -8.21 -29.93 -11.65
N GLU A 141 -9.43 -29.41 -11.81
CA GLU A 141 -9.68 -27.96 -11.93
C GLU A 141 -9.20 -27.21 -10.68
N GLN A 142 -9.56 -27.69 -9.49
CA GLN A 142 -9.10 -27.13 -8.22
C GLN A 142 -7.56 -27.12 -8.11
N ILE A 143 -6.89 -28.22 -8.51
CA ILE A 143 -5.41 -28.30 -8.53
C ILE A 143 -4.84 -27.21 -9.43
N LYS A 144 -5.38 -27.04 -10.64
CA LYS A 144 -4.92 -26.01 -11.57
C LYS A 144 -5.09 -24.59 -10.99
N GLU A 145 -6.23 -24.30 -10.37
CA GLU A 145 -6.47 -23.02 -9.70
C GLU A 145 -5.47 -22.77 -8.56
N ILE A 146 -5.18 -23.80 -7.76
CA ILE A 146 -4.22 -23.72 -6.65
C ILE A 146 -2.80 -23.47 -7.18
N GLU A 147 -2.39 -24.13 -8.25
CA GLU A 147 -1.09 -23.89 -8.91
C GLU A 147 -0.97 -22.48 -9.50
N GLU A 148 -2.03 -21.98 -10.14
CA GLU A 148 -2.10 -20.59 -10.62
C GLU A 148 -2.01 -19.60 -9.46
N HIS A 149 -2.65 -19.90 -8.33
CA HIS A 149 -2.56 -19.08 -7.12
C HIS A 149 -1.15 -19.07 -6.53
N LEU A 150 -0.45 -20.21 -6.48
CA LEU A 150 0.96 -20.27 -6.06
C LEU A 150 1.85 -19.37 -6.93
N LYS A 151 1.69 -19.44 -8.26
CA LYS A 151 2.41 -18.55 -9.19
C LYS A 151 2.10 -17.08 -8.92
N ARG A 152 0.86 -16.75 -8.58
CA ARG A 152 0.46 -15.38 -8.20
C ARG A 152 1.11 -14.92 -6.91
N ILE A 153 1.20 -15.78 -5.89
CA ILE A 153 1.90 -15.49 -4.63
C ILE A 153 3.38 -15.19 -4.91
N GLU A 154 4.05 -16.04 -5.70
CA GLU A 154 5.46 -15.85 -6.07
C GLU A 154 5.70 -14.56 -6.86
N LYS A 155 4.85 -14.27 -7.85
CA LYS A 155 4.93 -13.03 -8.62
C LYS A 155 4.75 -11.80 -7.73
N THR A 156 3.77 -11.82 -6.82
CA THR A 156 3.51 -10.72 -5.89
C THR A 156 4.67 -10.52 -4.92
N GLU A 157 5.34 -11.60 -4.48
CA GLU A 157 6.54 -11.50 -3.64
C GLU A 157 7.70 -10.80 -4.37
N ILE A 158 7.94 -11.13 -5.65
CA ILE A 158 8.96 -10.45 -6.46
C ILE A 158 8.66 -8.96 -6.56
N ILE A 159 7.41 -8.62 -6.91
CA ILE A 159 6.93 -7.24 -7.01
C ILE A 159 7.11 -6.51 -5.67
N TYR A 160 6.81 -7.16 -4.55
CA TYR A 160 7.00 -6.59 -3.22
C TYR A 160 8.48 -6.32 -2.90
N ARG A 161 9.40 -7.23 -3.26
CA ARG A 161 10.84 -7.03 -3.06
C ARG A 161 11.38 -5.84 -3.86
N GLU A 162 10.90 -5.65 -5.10
CA GLU A 162 11.25 -4.49 -5.93
C GLU A 162 10.67 -3.20 -5.36
N PHE A 163 9.39 -3.23 -4.97
CA PHE A 163 8.74 -2.13 -4.30
C PHE A 163 9.49 -1.71 -3.03
N LYS A 164 9.95 -2.68 -2.22
CA LYS A 164 10.69 -2.40 -0.99
C LYS A 164 11.97 -1.61 -1.24
N LYS A 165 12.78 -2.05 -2.20
CA LYS A 165 14.01 -1.33 -2.59
C LYS A 165 13.69 0.09 -3.06
N LYS A 166 12.65 0.24 -3.87
CA LYS A 166 12.24 1.54 -4.39
C LYS A 166 11.72 2.47 -3.30
N PHE A 167 10.94 1.93 -2.36
CA PHE A 167 10.40 2.68 -1.22
C PHE A 167 11.53 3.29 -0.39
N ASP A 168 12.56 2.52 -0.04
CA ASP A 168 13.69 3.02 0.74
C ASP A 168 14.41 4.18 0.01
N MET A 169 14.59 4.05 -1.30
CA MET A 169 15.16 5.11 -2.15
C MET A 169 14.27 6.36 -2.22
N ASP A 170 12.95 6.18 -2.37
CA ASP A 170 11.99 7.27 -2.48
C ASP A 170 11.85 8.02 -1.13
N ILE A 171 11.96 7.33 0.01
CA ILE A 171 12.03 7.94 1.36
C ILE A 171 13.31 8.78 1.51
N GLU A 172 14.47 8.24 1.13
CA GLU A 172 15.74 8.98 1.19
C GLU A 172 15.70 10.22 0.29
N ALA A 173 15.17 10.08 -0.94
CA ALA A 173 14.99 11.20 -1.85
C ALA A 173 14.04 12.27 -1.29
N THR A 174 12.95 11.85 -0.66
CA THR A 174 12.01 12.74 0.03
C THR A 174 12.70 13.51 1.14
N SER A 175 13.49 12.83 1.99
CA SER A 175 14.24 13.47 3.07
C SER A 175 15.18 14.57 2.56
N LYS A 176 15.89 14.32 1.45
CA LYS A 176 16.73 15.35 0.78
C LYS A 176 15.93 16.54 0.25
N LEU A 177 14.69 16.32 -0.20
CA LEU A 177 13.80 17.42 -0.62
C LEU A 177 13.39 18.29 0.58
N PHE A 178 13.15 17.69 1.76
CA PHE A 178 12.90 18.45 2.99
C PHE A 178 14.11 19.31 3.40
N GLU A 179 15.33 18.76 3.36
CA GLU A 179 16.56 19.51 3.68
C GLU A 179 16.75 20.73 2.76
N ARG A 180 16.37 20.59 1.49
CA ARG A 180 16.43 21.67 0.48
C ARG A 180 15.24 22.62 0.53
N GLN A 181 14.29 22.41 1.46
CA GLN A 181 13.06 23.18 1.59
C GLN A 181 12.16 23.09 0.34
N GLU A 182 12.30 22.03 -0.46
CA GLU A 182 11.49 21.74 -1.65
C GLU A 182 10.17 21.03 -1.25
N TYR A 183 9.43 21.60 -0.30
CA TYR A 183 8.31 20.93 0.38
C TYR A 183 7.17 20.50 -0.56
N SER A 184 6.87 21.26 -1.61
CA SER A 184 5.86 20.85 -2.60
C SER A 184 6.23 19.54 -3.29
N ARG A 185 7.51 19.37 -3.66
CA ARG A 185 7.99 18.15 -4.32
C ARG A 185 8.05 16.99 -3.33
N ALA A 186 8.44 17.27 -2.09
CA ALA A 186 8.42 16.27 -1.02
C ALA A 186 7.00 15.75 -0.78
N ARG A 187 6.00 16.64 -0.71
CA ARG A 187 4.58 16.30 -0.58
C ARG A 187 4.09 15.38 -1.71
N GLU A 188 4.35 15.76 -2.97
CA GLU A 188 3.98 14.95 -4.15
C GLU A 188 4.69 13.59 -4.19
N MET A 189 5.92 13.51 -3.68
CA MET A 189 6.64 12.24 -3.57
C MET A 189 6.01 11.34 -2.50
N LEU A 190 5.72 11.89 -1.32
CA LEU A 190 5.04 11.17 -0.23
C LEU A 190 3.67 10.66 -0.64
N GLU A 191 2.86 11.47 -1.32
CA GLU A 191 1.54 11.06 -1.81
C GLU A 191 1.62 9.84 -2.74
N ARG A 192 2.58 9.85 -3.68
CA ARG A 192 2.82 8.70 -4.57
C ARG A 192 3.34 7.46 -3.83
N ILE A 193 4.13 7.65 -2.77
CA ILE A 193 4.61 6.53 -1.92
C ILE A 193 3.41 5.90 -1.18
N ILE A 194 2.52 6.72 -0.64
CA ILE A 194 1.30 6.29 0.06
C ILE A 194 0.43 5.46 -0.87
N GLU A 195 0.07 5.99 -2.05
CA GLU A 195 -0.76 5.30 -3.04
C GLU A 195 -0.21 3.90 -3.37
N LYS A 196 1.09 3.80 -3.65
CA LYS A 196 1.72 2.51 -3.96
C LYS A 196 1.78 1.56 -2.78
N THR A 197 1.91 2.08 -1.57
CA THR A 197 1.90 1.27 -0.35
C THR A 197 0.52 0.62 -0.17
N GLU A 198 -0.56 1.37 -0.43
CA GLU A 198 -1.92 0.84 -0.39
C GLU A 198 -2.20 -0.18 -1.50
N GLU A 199 -1.77 0.11 -2.74
CA GLU A 199 -1.87 -0.83 -3.86
C GLU A 199 -1.18 -2.15 -3.55
N MET A 200 0.06 -2.08 -3.06
CA MET A 200 0.84 -3.25 -2.66
C MET A 200 0.13 -4.04 -1.56
N HIS A 201 -0.40 -3.33 -0.55
CA HIS A 201 -1.12 -3.96 0.53
C HIS A 201 -2.36 -4.74 0.03
N LYS A 202 -3.09 -4.18 -0.93
CA LYS A 202 -4.24 -4.85 -1.55
C LYS A 202 -3.83 -6.11 -2.32
N MET A 203 -2.78 -6.04 -3.12
CA MET A 203 -2.25 -7.19 -3.86
C MET A 203 -1.83 -8.34 -2.93
N ILE A 204 -1.16 -8.03 -1.82
CA ILE A 204 -0.77 -9.03 -0.83
C ILE A 204 -1.99 -9.67 -0.15
N LYS A 205 -3.02 -8.87 0.18
CA LYS A 205 -4.28 -9.40 0.72
C LYS A 205 -5.03 -10.30 -0.25
N GLU A 206 -4.91 -10.10 -1.56
CA GLU A 206 -5.48 -10.97 -2.59
C GLU A 206 -4.80 -12.33 -2.68
N CYS A 207 -3.55 -12.42 -2.21
CA CYS A 207 -2.80 -13.66 -2.16
C CYS A 207 -3.17 -14.59 -0.98
N ASN A 208 -4.02 -14.15 -0.04
CA ASN A 208 -4.37 -14.93 1.14
C ASN A 208 -5.19 -16.19 0.78
N PRO A 209 -4.68 -17.41 1.05
CA PRO A 209 -5.38 -18.66 0.72
C PRO A 209 -6.68 -18.88 1.49
N GLU A 210 -6.88 -18.25 2.66
CA GLU A 210 -8.13 -18.36 3.42
C GLU A 210 -9.35 -17.84 2.67
N LYS A 211 -9.15 -16.95 1.68
CA LYS A 211 -10.22 -16.48 0.79
C LYS A 211 -10.84 -17.61 -0.03
N TYR A 212 -10.08 -18.66 -0.28
CA TYR A 212 -10.46 -19.80 -1.11
C TYR A 212 -10.83 -21.04 -0.29
N LYS A 213 -10.91 -20.89 1.03
CA LYS A 213 -11.18 -21.99 1.97
C LYS A 213 -12.41 -22.81 1.58
N TYR A 214 -13.48 -22.15 1.11
CA TYR A 214 -14.72 -22.83 0.73
C TYR A 214 -14.75 -23.32 -0.73
N SER A 215 -13.96 -22.71 -1.63
CA SER A 215 -13.90 -23.14 -3.03
C SER A 215 -12.98 -24.35 -3.22
N TRP A 216 -11.97 -24.49 -2.34
CA TRP A 216 -10.99 -25.55 -2.39
C TRP A 216 -11.20 -26.64 -1.34
N GLN A 217 -12.15 -26.52 -0.42
CA GLN A 217 -12.61 -27.67 0.39
C GLN A 217 -13.58 -28.51 -0.44
#